data_AF-A0A846DR50-F1
#
_entry.id   AF-A0A846DR50-F1
#
_cell.length_a   1.000
_cell.length_b   1.000
_cell.length_c   1.000
_cell.angle_alpha   90.00
_cell.angle_beta   90.00
_cell.angle_gamma   90.00
#
_symmetry.space_group_name_H-M   'P 1'
#
loop_
_entity.id
_entity.type
_entity.pdbx_description
1 polymer ?
#
loop_
_entity_poly.entity_id
_entity_poly.type
_entity_poly.pdbx_seq_one_letter_code
_entity_poly.pdbx_strand_id
1 'polypeptide(L)' 'MIKSDRYHKILVDKRQQKMELEKIKERITLITSKRESLLRLLEQPDLGTLRIDVNQALEELDDLIPITT' A
#
# COMPACT_ATOMS: atom_id res chain seq x y z
N MET A 1 13.11 26.80 -31.45
CA MET A 1 13.47 25.47 -30.88
C MET A 1 13.14 25.32 -29.39
N ILE A 2 13.45 26.29 -28.52
CA ILE A 2 13.30 26.18 -27.04
C ILE A 2 11.90 25.78 -26.52
N LYS A 3 10.81 26.15 -27.21
CA LYS A 3 9.45 25.82 -26.75
C LYS A 3 9.19 24.30 -26.76
N SER A 4 9.60 23.59 -27.81
CA SER A 4 9.35 22.14 -27.98
C SER A 4 10.04 21.28 -26.91
N ASP A 5 11.26 21.65 -26.51
CA ASP A 5 12.01 20.91 -25.49
C ASP A 5 11.38 21.03 -24.10
N ARG A 6 10.81 22.20 -23.76
CA ARG A 6 10.07 22.38 -22.51
C ARG A 6 8.80 21.53 -22.46
N TYR A 7 8.05 21.44 -23.56
CA TYR A 7 6.86 20.59 -23.61
C TYR A 7 7.23 19.11 -23.43
N HIS A 8 8.32 18.65 -24.05
CA HIS A 8 8.77 17.27 -23.90
C HIS A 8 9.12 16.94 -22.45
N LYS A 9 9.86 17.81 -21.76
CA LYS A 9 10.23 17.63 -20.34
C LYS A 9 8.99 17.52 -19.44
N ILE A 10 8.01 18.41 -19.61
CA ILE A 10 6.76 18.38 -18.82
C ILE A 10 6.00 17.06 -19.00
N LEU A 11 5.94 16.53 -20.22
CA LEU A 11 5.28 15.24 -20.50
C LEU A 11 6.03 14.05 -19.91
N VAL A 12 7.36 14.09 -19.86
CA VAL A 12 8.18 13.06 -19.21
C VAL A 12 7.97 13.10 -17.69
N ASP A 13 8.07 14.28 -17.07
CA ASP A 13 7.90 14.45 -15.62
C ASP A 13 6.50 14.02 -15.16
N LYS A 14 5.46 14.39 -15.92
CA LYS A 14 4.07 13.99 -15.63
C LYS A 14 3.87 12.48 -15.74
N ARG A 15 4.52 11.82 -16.71
CA ARG A 15 4.50 10.35 -16.83
C ARG A 15 5.23 9.70 -15.66
N GLN A 16 6.37 10.25 -15.23
CA GLN A 16 7.10 9.74 -14.07
C GLN A 16 6.25 9.84 -12.79
N GLN A 17 5.63 11.00 -12.54
CA GLN A 17 4.72 11.20 -11.41
C GLN A 17 3.56 10.19 -11.43
N LYS A 18 2.98 9.94 -12.63
CA LYS A 18 1.94 8.93 -12.79
C LYS A 18 2.44 7.52 -12.43
N MET A 19 3.62 7.13 -12.91
CA MET A 19 4.19 5.80 -12.62
C MET A 19 4.49 5.61 -11.13
N GLU A 20 5.05 6.62 -10.46
CA GLU A 20 5.31 6.54 -9.03
C GLU A 20 4.03 6.45 -8.21
N LEU A 21 2.97 7.15 -8.63
CA LEU A 21 1.65 7.03 -7.99
C LEU A 21 1.08 5.61 -8.13
N GLU A 22 1.16 5.01 -9.32
CA GLU A 22 0.67 3.62 -9.51
C GLU A 22 1.47 2.62 -8.68
N LYS A 23 2.79 2.77 -8.56
CA LYS A 23 3.61 1.93 -7.66
C LYS A 23 3.18 2.06 -6.20
N ILE A 24 2.84 3.26 -5.75
CA ILE A 24 2.34 3.48 -4.38
C ILE A 24 0.99 2.77 -4.20
N LYS A 25 0.07 2.86 -5.16
CA LYS A 25 -1.21 2.14 -5.11
C LYS A 25 -1.01 0.62 -5.06
N GLU A 26 -0.13 0.07 -5.91
CA GLU A 26 0.20 -1.35 -5.90
C GLU A 26 0.73 -1.81 -4.53
N ARG A 27 1.60 -0.99 -3.92
CA ARG A 27 2.10 -1.26 -2.56
C ARG A 27 0.98 -1.21 -1.52
N ILE A 28 0.06 -0.24 -1.60
CA ILE A 28 -1.11 -0.18 -0.71
C ILE A 28 -1.96 -1.44 -0.88
N THR A 29 -2.29 -1.83 -2.10
CA THR A 29 -3.04 -3.08 -2.38
C THR A 29 -2.36 -4.30 -1.77
N LEU A 30 -1.03 -4.40 -1.89
CA LEU A 30 -0.28 -5.50 -1.28
C LEU A 30 -0.41 -5.49 0.25
N ILE A 31 -0.28 -4.33 0.89
CA ILE A 31 -0.42 -4.18 2.35
C ILE A 31 -1.85 -4.55 2.78
N THR A 32 -2.89 -4.09 2.08
CA THR A 32 -4.29 -4.45 2.34
C THR A 32 -4.52 -5.96 2.24
N SER A 33 -3.96 -6.64 1.23
CA SER A 33 -4.11 -8.10 1.09
C SER A 33 -3.43 -8.90 2.22
N LYS A 34 -2.31 -8.38 2.77
CA LYS A 34 -1.65 -8.97 3.94
C LYS A 34 -2.50 -8.82 5.19
N ARG A 35 -3.12 -7.64 5.37
CA ARG A 35 -4.07 -7.39 6.45
C ARG A 35 -5.24 -8.37 6.40
N GLU A 36 -5.85 -8.57 5.22
CA GLU A 36 -6.91 -9.56 5.05
C GLU A 36 -6.47 -10.99 5.42
N SER A 37 -5.23 -11.34 5.10
CA SER A 37 -4.67 -12.65 5.44
C SER A 37 -4.52 -12.82 6.96
N LEU A 38 -4.09 -11.78 7.68
CA LEU A 38 -3.97 -11.79 9.14
C LEU A 38 -5.35 -11.82 9.83
N LEU A 39 -6.36 -11.16 9.27
CA LEU A 39 -7.74 -11.27 9.78
C LEU A 39 -8.28 -12.71 9.68
N ARG A 40 -8.08 -13.36 8.53
CA ARG A 40 -8.44 -14.78 8.37
C ARG A 40 -7.68 -15.69 9.34
N LEU A 41 -6.43 -15.34 9.64
CA LEU A 41 -5.64 -16.08 10.62
C LEU A 41 -6.25 -15.94 12.03
N LEU A 42 -6.73 -14.76 12.42
CA LEU A 42 -7.41 -14.56 13.71
C LEU A 42 -8.73 -15.33 13.87
N GLU A 43 -9.37 -15.74 12.78
CA GLU A 43 -10.57 -16.58 12.82
C GLU A 43 -10.26 -18.02 13.29
N GLN A 44 -9.00 -18.44 13.23
CA GLN A 44 -8.60 -19.77 13.69
C GLN A 44 -8.58 -19.83 15.24
N PRO A 45 -9.25 -20.81 15.86
CA PRO A 45 -9.40 -20.88 17.31
C PRO A 45 -8.14 -21.31 18.05
N ASP A 46 -7.15 -21.87 17.36
CA ASP A 46 -5.98 -22.56 17.90
C ASP A 46 -4.64 -21.80 17.72
N LEU A 47 -4.69 -20.49 17.48
CA LEU A 47 -3.48 -19.65 17.31
C LEU A 47 -2.56 -19.62 18.54
N GLY A 48 -3.09 -19.88 19.73
CA GLY A 48 -2.33 -19.78 20.98
C GLY A 48 -1.62 -18.42 21.12
N THR A 49 -0.31 -18.44 21.36
CA THR A 49 0.51 -17.22 21.56
C THR A 49 0.64 -16.37 20.30
N LEU A 50 0.53 -16.97 19.10
CA LEU A 50 0.65 -16.26 17.82
C LEU A 50 -0.44 -15.18 17.65
N ARG A 51 -1.57 -15.32 18.37
CA ARG A 51 -2.64 -14.33 18.38
C ARG A 51 -2.17 -12.94 18.80
N ILE A 52 -1.22 -12.85 19.73
CA ILE A 52 -0.68 -11.57 20.20
C ILE A 52 0.08 -10.90 19.06
N ASP A 53 0.99 -11.64 18.41
CA ASP A 53 1.80 -11.13 17.31
C ASP A 53 0.94 -10.73 16.10
N VAL A 54 -0.12 -11.50 15.79
CA VAL A 54 -1.05 -11.21 14.69
C VAL A 54 -1.87 -9.95 14.98
N ASN A 55 -2.33 -9.76 16.22
CA ASN A 55 -3.01 -8.52 16.61
C ASN A 55 -2.09 -7.32 16.50
N GLN A 56 -0.84 -7.43 17.00
CA GLN A 56 0.14 -6.35 16.90
C GLN A 56 0.44 -5.99 15.43
N ALA A 57 0.64 -6.99 14.58
CA ALA A 57 0.87 -6.76 13.16
C ALA A 57 -0.34 -6.09 12.48
N LEU A 58 -1.57 -6.41 12.88
CA LEU A 58 -2.77 -5.74 12.36
C LEU A 58 -2.86 -4.28 12.81
N GLU A 59 -2.54 -3.98 14.07
CA GLU A 59 -2.46 -2.59 14.57
C GLU A 59 -1.41 -1.78 13.79
N GLU A 60 -0.21 -2.33 13.59
CA GLU A 60 0.83 -1.67 12.81
C GLU A 60 0.42 -1.45 11.34
N LEU A 61 -0.36 -2.36 10.74
CA LEU A 61 -0.88 -2.19 9.38
C LEU A 61 -2.01 -1.18 9.31
N ASP A 62 -2.87 -1.11 10.34
CA ASP A 62 -3.96 -0.13 10.46
C ASP A 62 -3.42 1.30 10.67
N ASP A 63 -2.27 1.46 11.32
CA ASP A 63 -1.56 2.74 11.40
C ASP A 63 -0.99 3.19 10.04
N LEU A 64 -0.65 2.25 9.16
CA LEU A 64 -0.10 2.53 7.83
C LEU A 64 -1.18 2.78 6.77
N ILE A 65 -2.37 2.19 6.93
CA ILE A 65 -3.48 2.34 5.98
C ILE A 65 -4.52 3.29 6.60
N PRO A 66 -4.69 4.52 6.09
CA PRO A 66 -5.75 5.40 6.58
C PRO A 66 -7.11 4.71 6.37
N ILE A 67 -7.93 4.68 7.43
CA ILE A 67 -9.31 4.19 7.39
C ILE A 67 -10.09 5.06 6.40
N THR A 68 -10.22 4.61 5.15
CA THR A 68 -11.19 5.14 4.20
C THR A 68 -12.26 4.07 4.01
N THR A 69 -13.37 4.25 4.70
CA THR A 69 -14.61 3.47 4.60
C THR A 69 -15.22 3.57 3.20
#